data_AF-A0A0P7BA81-F1
#
_entry.id   AF-A0A0P7BA81-F1
#
_cell.length_a   1.000
_cell.length_b   1.000
_cell.length_c   1.000
_cell.angle_alpha   90.00
_cell.angle_beta   90.00
_cell.angle_gamma   90.00
#
_symmetry.space_group_name_H-M   'P 1'
#
loop_
_entity.id
_entity.type
_entity.pdbx_description
1 polymer ?
#
loop_
_entity_poly.entity_id
_entity_poly.type
_entity_poly.pdbx_seq_one_letter_code
_entity_poly.pdbx_strand_id
1 'polypeptide(L)'
;MLYFTAPDPTVGRPMSEVHDTTTINGRRQKDPKGEHVTFSYKSIDHLGRETHVSCHGYVNNAKTLEFREATHASEKPDSTLKRNGKEVWPDNDEIWEAPEVGYGHLS
;
A
#
# COMPACT_ATOMS: atom_id res chain seq x y z
N MET A 1 11.90 -9.25 4.13
CA MET A 1 11.31 -7.91 3.95
C MET A 1 10.71 -7.82 2.56
N LEU A 2 9.62 -7.10 2.48
CA LEU A 2 8.77 -6.95 1.32
C LEU A 2 9.28 -5.75 0.53
N TYR A 3 10.12 -5.98 -0.48
CA TYR A 3 10.70 -4.91 -1.30
C TYR A 3 9.64 -4.37 -2.26
N PHE A 4 8.79 -3.48 -1.76
CA PHE A 4 8.07 -2.57 -2.64
C PHE A 4 9.10 -1.60 -3.20
N THR A 5 9.09 -1.36 -4.50
CA THR A 5 9.66 -0.14 -5.09
C THR A 5 8.81 1.07 -4.71
N ALA A 6 8.46 1.20 -3.43
CA ALA A 6 8.06 2.46 -2.85
C ALA A 6 9.36 3.26 -2.70
N PRO A 7 9.45 4.49 -3.22
CA PRO A 7 10.60 5.34 -2.95
C PRO A 7 10.61 5.64 -1.45
N ASP A 8 11.47 4.93 -0.72
CA ASP A 8 11.81 5.19 0.67
C ASP A 8 10.60 5.34 1.63
N PRO A 9 9.81 4.28 1.86
CA PRO A 9 8.73 4.33 2.83
C PRO A 9 9.31 4.44 4.23
N THR A 10 8.92 5.48 4.97
CA THR A 10 9.25 5.69 6.38
C THR A 10 8.26 4.95 7.28
N VAL A 11 6.97 5.00 6.94
CA VAL A 11 5.91 4.31 7.68
C VAL A 11 4.85 3.75 6.75
N GLY A 12 4.16 2.68 7.17
CA GLY A 12 3.06 2.13 6.40
C GLY A 12 2.33 0.99 7.09
N ARG A 13 1.29 0.47 6.44
CA ARG A 13 0.59 -0.75 6.87
C ARG A 13 -0.08 -1.50 5.71
N PRO A 14 -0.32 -2.81 5.84
CA PRO A 14 -1.32 -3.50 5.03
C PRO A 14 -2.73 -2.97 5.37
N MET A 15 -3.48 -2.59 4.34
CA MET A 15 -4.87 -2.15 4.41
C MET A 15 -5.86 -3.31 4.17
N SER A 16 -5.35 -4.45 3.72
CA SER A 16 -6.14 -5.65 3.44
C SER A 16 -5.32 -6.91 3.72
N GLU A 17 -6.01 -8.04 3.84
CA GLU A 17 -5.42 -9.36 3.60
C GLU A 17 -5.28 -9.61 2.09
N VAL A 18 -4.67 -10.74 1.71
CA VAL A 18 -4.60 -11.15 0.29
C VAL A 18 -6.00 -11.40 -0.23
N HIS A 19 -6.35 -10.77 -1.33
CA HIS A 19 -7.61 -11.01 -2.03
C HIS A 19 -7.46 -10.73 -3.53
N ASP A 20 -8.43 -11.18 -4.31
CA ASP A 20 -8.42 -11.09 -5.77
C ASP A 20 -9.48 -10.14 -6.33
N THR A 21 -10.04 -9.27 -5.49
CA THR A 21 -11.07 -8.31 -5.90
C THR A 21 -10.63 -6.86 -5.71
N THR A 22 -11.04 -5.99 -6.61
CA THR A 22 -10.78 -4.54 -6.55
C THR A 22 -12.00 -3.75 -7.01
N THR A 23 -11.96 -2.42 -6.88
CA THR A 23 -13.02 -1.53 -7.35
C THR A 23 -12.65 -0.95 -8.72
N ILE A 24 -13.38 -1.33 -9.76
CA ILE A 24 -13.21 -0.80 -11.13
C ILE A 24 -14.52 -0.12 -11.52
N ASN A 25 -14.45 1.13 -11.99
CA ASN A 25 -15.62 1.94 -12.35
C ASN A 25 -16.71 1.96 -11.25
N GLY A 26 -16.28 2.06 -9.98
CA GLY A 26 -17.17 2.12 -8.81
C GLY A 26 -17.81 0.78 -8.39
N ARG A 27 -17.47 -0.34 -9.02
CA ARG A 27 -18.00 -1.67 -8.68
C ARG A 27 -16.89 -2.60 -8.20
N ARG A 28 -17.16 -3.33 -7.11
CA ARG A 28 -16.26 -4.39 -6.63
C ARG A 28 -16.35 -5.57 -7.61
N GLN A 29 -15.23 -6.01 -8.14
CA GLN A 29 -15.12 -7.11 -9.09
C GLN A 29 -13.77 -7.81 -8.96
N LYS A 30 -13.58 -8.95 -9.63
CA LYS A 30 -12.27 -9.60 -9.76
C LYS A 30 -11.26 -8.63 -10.36
N ASP A 31 -10.09 -8.54 -9.73
CA ASP A 31 -8.96 -7.78 -10.24
C ASP A 31 -8.34 -8.54 -11.42
N PRO A 32 -8.23 -7.94 -12.62
CA PRO A 32 -7.61 -8.56 -13.79
C PRO A 32 -6.17 -9.02 -13.56
N LYS A 33 -5.46 -8.42 -12.61
CA LYS A 33 -4.09 -8.79 -12.23
C LYS A 33 -4.03 -9.89 -11.18
N GLY A 34 -5.16 -10.29 -10.59
CA GLY A 34 -5.26 -11.41 -9.66
C GLY A 34 -5.06 -11.05 -8.19
N GLU A 35 -4.55 -12.01 -7.42
CA GLU A 35 -4.35 -11.90 -5.97
C GLU A 35 -3.36 -10.79 -5.61
N HIS A 36 -3.75 -9.96 -4.65
CA HIS A 36 -2.94 -8.84 -4.17
C HIS A 36 -3.26 -8.50 -2.73
N VAL A 37 -2.37 -7.73 -2.13
CA VAL A 37 -2.57 -7.03 -0.86
C VAL A 37 -2.54 -5.53 -1.13
N THR A 38 -3.46 -4.79 -0.51
CA THR A 38 -3.42 -3.33 -0.53
C THR A 38 -2.55 -2.84 0.61
N PHE A 39 -1.60 -1.95 0.33
CA PHE A 39 -0.80 -1.27 1.33
C PHE A 39 -0.97 0.24 1.22
N SER A 40 -0.80 0.94 2.34
CA SER A 40 -0.62 2.38 2.34
C SER A 40 0.70 2.71 3.03
N TYR A 41 1.45 3.65 2.46
CA TYR A 41 2.72 4.09 3.00
C TYR A 41 2.91 5.61 2.87
N LYS A 42 3.85 6.12 3.65
CA LYS A 42 4.41 7.47 3.57
C LYS A 42 5.92 7.40 3.53
N SER A 43 6.52 8.24 2.69
CA SER A 43 7.93 8.62 2.83
C SER A 43 8.04 9.88 3.70
N ILE A 44 9.26 10.34 3.95
CA ILE A 44 9.50 11.55 4.74
C ILE A 44 8.85 12.80 4.12
N ASP A 45 8.81 12.88 2.80
CA ASP A 45 8.15 13.98 2.08
C ASP A 45 6.63 13.95 2.28
N HIS A 46 6.03 12.76 2.23
CA HIS A 46 4.60 12.57 2.47
C HIS A 46 4.20 12.93 3.91
N LEU A 47 5.07 12.65 4.89
CA LEU A 47 4.86 13.07 6.28
C LEU A 47 4.79 14.60 6.41
N GLY A 48 5.68 15.33 5.73
CA GLY A 48 5.66 16.80 5.74
C GLY A 48 4.46 17.42 5.01
N ARG A 49 3.75 16.64 4.18
CA ARG A 49 2.61 17.09 3.36
C ARG A 49 1.27 16.52 3.80
N GLU A 50 1.22 15.72 4.87
CA GLU A 50 0.00 15.07 5.40
C GLU A 50 -0.76 14.27 4.31
N THR A 51 0.02 13.53 3.53
CA THR A 51 -0.46 12.73 2.40
C THR A 51 0.06 11.32 2.47
N HIS A 52 -0.53 10.40 1.71
CA HIS A 52 -0.06 9.02 1.58
C HIS A 52 -0.28 8.47 0.18
N VAL A 53 0.38 7.35 -0.09
CA VAL A 53 0.19 6.55 -1.30
C VAL A 53 -0.38 5.19 -0.93
N SER A 54 -1.45 4.79 -1.59
CA SER A 54 -1.93 3.41 -1.56
C SER A 54 -1.43 2.65 -2.78
N CYS A 55 -1.03 1.40 -2.59
CA CYS A 55 -0.61 0.51 -3.67
C CYS A 55 -1.25 -0.86 -3.55
N HIS A 56 -1.34 -1.57 -4.67
CA HIS A 56 -1.56 -3.01 -4.69
C HIS A 56 -0.22 -3.69 -4.90
N GLY A 57 0.15 -4.58 -4.00
CA GLY A 57 1.22 -5.55 -4.20
C GLY A 57 0.62 -6.86 -4.69
N TYR A 58 0.86 -7.19 -5.96
CA TYR A 58 0.38 -8.43 -6.56
C TYR A 58 1.33 -9.58 -6.21
N VAL A 59 0.77 -10.74 -5.91
CA VAL A 59 1.54 -11.91 -5.44
C VAL A 59 1.47 -13.05 -6.45
N ASN A 60 2.54 -13.85 -6.50
CA ASN A 60 2.55 -15.14 -7.19
C ASN A 60 1.84 -16.22 -6.37
N ASN A 61 1.82 -16.06 -5.04
CA ASN A 61 1.25 -17.03 -4.12
C ASN A 61 0.77 -16.33 -2.83
N ALA A 62 -0.53 -16.44 -2.54
CA ALA A 62 -1.16 -15.85 -1.36
C ALA A 62 -0.61 -16.34 -0.01
N LYS A 63 -0.06 -17.57 0.06
CA LYS A 63 0.44 -18.15 1.31
C LYS A 63 1.85 -17.68 1.65
N THR A 64 2.71 -17.57 0.63
CA THR A 64 4.11 -17.19 0.83
C THR A 64 4.33 -15.69 0.73
N LEU A 65 3.33 -14.94 0.24
CA LEU A 65 3.42 -13.51 -0.02
C LEU A 65 4.65 -13.17 -0.88
N GLU A 66 4.89 -13.98 -1.91
CA GLU A 66 5.92 -13.71 -2.90
C GLU A 66 5.39 -12.66 -3.89
N PHE A 67 5.82 -11.41 -3.73
CA PHE A 67 5.36 -10.30 -4.55
C PHE A 67 6.05 -10.26 -5.91
N ARG A 68 5.26 -9.99 -6.94
CA ARG A 68 5.74 -9.95 -8.34
C ARG A 68 5.79 -8.54 -8.92
N GLU A 69 4.82 -7.69 -8.58
CA GLU A 69 4.71 -6.32 -9.09
C GLU A 69 3.88 -5.48 -8.12
N ALA A 70 4.02 -4.16 -8.21
CA ALA A 70 3.18 -3.22 -7.48
C ALA A 70 2.60 -2.17 -8.42
N THR A 71 1.39 -1.71 -8.11
CA THR A 71 0.79 -0.51 -8.74
C THR A 71 0.52 0.53 -7.68
N HIS A 72 0.85 1.78 -7.98
CA HIS A 72 0.66 2.90 -7.06
C HIS A 72 -0.51 3.74 -7.53
N ALA A 73 -1.43 4.04 -6.60
CA ALA A 73 -2.42 5.08 -6.83
C ALA A 73 -1.75 6.45 -6.78
N SER A 74 -2.43 7.46 -7.31
CA SER A 74 -2.10 8.85 -7.03
C SER A 74 -2.08 9.09 -5.53
N GLU A 75 -1.18 9.96 -5.11
CA GLU A 75 -1.10 10.48 -3.76
C GLU A 75 -2.43 11.10 -3.32
N LYS A 76 -2.76 10.96 -2.03
CA LYS A 76 -4.02 11.44 -1.46
C LYS A 76 -3.78 12.10 -0.09
N PRO A 77 -4.58 13.10 0.29
CA PRO A 77 -4.59 13.62 1.66
C PRO A 77 -4.93 12.52 2.67
N ASP A 78 -4.38 12.60 3.87
CA ASP A 78 -4.68 11.63 4.94
C ASP A 78 -6.15 11.59 5.33
N SER A 79 -6.83 12.74 5.24
CA SER A 79 -8.27 12.91 5.45
C SER A 79 -9.15 12.26 4.38
N THR A 80 -8.56 11.60 3.38
CA THR A 80 -9.33 10.87 2.36
C THR A 80 -10.17 9.79 3.02
N LEU A 81 -11.48 9.84 2.79
CA LEU A 81 -12.42 8.88 3.39
C LEU A 81 -12.66 7.66 2.49
N LYS A 82 -12.74 6.50 3.13
CA LYS A 82 -13.36 5.30 2.59
C LYS A 82 -14.87 5.52 2.47
N ARG A 83 -15.54 4.67 1.69
CA ARG A 83 -17.01 4.71 1.53
C ARG A 83 -17.78 4.61 2.85
N ASN A 84 -17.19 3.99 3.88
CA ASN A 84 -17.80 3.86 5.20
C ASN A 84 -17.52 5.07 6.14
N GLY A 85 -16.95 6.16 5.62
CA GLY A 85 -16.67 7.38 6.37
C GLY A 85 -15.42 7.33 7.25
N LYS A 86 -14.69 6.21 7.29
CA LYS A 86 -13.39 6.13 7.96
C LYS A 86 -12.28 6.65 7.06
N GLU A 87 -11.23 7.20 7.63
CA GLU A 87 -10.03 7.59 6.87
C GLU A 87 -9.38 6.37 6.20
N VAL A 88 -8.80 6.63 5.03
CA VAL A 88 -7.94 5.68 4.33
C VAL A 88 -6.61 5.58 5.05
N TRP A 89 -6.08 6.70 5.54
CA TRP A 89 -4.91 6.67 6.41
C TRP A 89 -5.29 6.10 7.80
N PRO A 90 -4.42 5.30 8.44
CA PRO A 90 -4.66 4.71 9.75
C PRO A 90 -4.49 5.70 10.90
N ASP A 91 -5.05 5.35 12.06
CA ASP A 91 -4.59 5.89 13.35
C ASP A 91 -3.19 5.33 13.70
N ASN A 92 -2.43 6.06 14.52
CA ASN A 92 -1.01 5.77 14.80
C ASN A 92 -0.73 4.38 15.39
N ASP A 93 -1.68 3.81 16.12
CA ASP A 93 -1.59 2.48 16.72
C ASP A 93 -1.65 1.33 15.69
N GLU A 94 -2.09 1.64 14.47
CA GLU A 94 -2.17 0.69 13.36
C GLU A 94 -1.03 0.87 12.33
N ILE A 95 -0.10 1.79 12.57
CA ILE A 95 1.02 2.13 11.67
C ILE A 95 2.26 1.34 12.10
N TRP A 96 2.98 0.78 11.13
CA TRP A 96 4.27 0.15 11.37
C TRP A 96 5.39 1.04 10.83
N GLU A 97 6.44 1.22 11.62
CA GLU A 97 7.69 1.80 11.11
C GLU A 97 8.30 0.84 10.11
N ALA A 98 8.63 1.36 8.94
CA ALA A 98 9.42 0.59 8.00
C ALA A 98 10.81 0.40 8.65
N PRO A 99 11.29 -0.84 8.79
CA PRO A 99 12.60 -1.06 9.37
C PRO A 99 13.66 -0.36 8.51
N GLU A 100 14.57 0.41 9.13
CA GLU A 100 15.75 0.99 8.48
C GLU A 100 16.61 -0.14 7.91
N VAL A 101 16.29 -0.65 6.71
CA VAL A 101 17.10 -1.67 6.04
C VAL A 101 17.77 -1.06 4.84
N GLY A 102 19.10 -1.00 4.95
CA GLY A 102 20.06 -0.41 4.04
C GLY A 102 19.71 -0.50 2.56
N TYR A 103 19.69 0.68 1.96
CA TYR A 103 19.61 0.94 0.53
C TYR A 103 20.58 0.08 -0.28
N GLY A 104 20.05 -0.90 -0.99
CA GLY A 104 20.72 -1.52 -2.13
C GLY A 104 20.26 -0.85 -3.41
N HIS A 105 20.95 0.22 -3.82
CA HIS A 105 20.90 0.72 -5.19
C HIS A 105 21.45 -0.40 -6.10
N LEU A 106 20.61 -0.97 -6.97
CA LEU A 106 21.12 -1.61 -8.18
C LEU A 106 21.13 -0.54 -9.27
N SER A 107 22.30 0.06 -9.44
CA SER A 107 22.72 0.82 -10.62
C SER A 107 22.67 -0.03 -11.87
#